data_AF-A0A4Q6B7S5-F1
#
_entry.id   AF-A0A4Q6B7S5-F1
#
_cell.length_a   1.000
_cell.length_b   1.000
_cell.length_c   1.000
_cell.angle_alpha   90.00
_cell.angle_beta   90.00
_cell.angle_gamma   90.00
#
_symmetry.space_group_name_H-M   'P 1'
#
loop_
_entity.id
_entity.type
_entity.pdbx_description
1 polymer ?
#
loop_
_entity_poly.entity_id
_entity_poly.type
_entity_poly.pdbx_seq_one_letter_code
_entity_poly.pdbx_strand_id
1 'polypeptide(L)'
;MSLLAIGFCLSSTISIAATKKKKRKKKKVTWTFEQSYKLLGTVQEGSVAKELTNPNNQFYQLPERSVLIEFRPEIQGSYKRYKLVLRPRASLLDDFRNVPPLNPAPPGYQSPKDQDITSEAYLNEAYIAGTPSGKWQYVFGLQNFQWGPAELASPSNPIFREMPPIPSSERRP
;
A
#
# COMPACT_ATOMS: atom_id res chain seq x y z
N MET A 1 0.56 0.01 24.80
CA MET A 1 0.22 0.32 23.40
C MET A 1 -0.52 -0.89 22.85
N SER A 2 -1.74 -0.68 22.35
CA SER A 2 -2.54 -1.73 21.73
C SER A 2 -2.60 -1.47 20.23
N LEU A 3 -2.33 -2.49 19.43
CA LEU A 3 -2.37 -2.43 17.96
C LEU A 3 -3.43 -3.41 17.48
N LEU A 4 -4.45 -2.91 16.78
CA LEU A 4 -5.45 -3.74 16.12
C LEU A 4 -5.38 -3.52 14.61
N ALA A 5 -5.05 -4.58 13.86
CA ALA A 5 -5.03 -4.57 12.41
C ALA A 5 -6.12 -5.51 11.89
N ILE A 6 -7.02 -4.98 11.05
CA ILE A 6 -8.09 -5.74 10.39
C ILE A 6 -7.89 -5.59 8.88
N GLY A 7 -7.77 -6.71 8.17
CA GLY A 7 -7.60 -6.72 6.73
C GLY A 7 -8.65 -7.57 6.04
N PHE A 8 -9.30 -7.00 5.03
CA PHE A 8 -10.18 -7.74 4.13
C PHE A 8 -9.52 -7.82 2.74
N CYS A 9 -9.50 -9.02 2.18
CA CYS A 9 -8.99 -9.27 0.84
C CYS A 9 -10.09 -9.94 0.02
N LEU A 10 -10.49 -9.29 -1.07
CA LEU A 10 -11.49 -9.78 -2.01
C LEU A 10 -10.85 -9.85 -3.39
N SER A 11 -10.90 -11.01 -4.04
CA SER A 11 -10.42 -11.19 -5.41
C SER A 11 -11.52 -11.75 -6.29
N SER A 12 -11.69 -11.19 -7.48
CA SER A 12 -12.60 -11.69 -8.49
C SER A 12 -11.93 -11.69 -9.87
N THR A 13 -12.36 -12.61 -10.72
CA THR A 13 -11.85 -12.75 -12.08
C THR A 13 -13.01 -12.57 -13.06
N ILE A 14 -12.88 -11.65 -14.00
CA ILE A 14 -13.90 -11.35 -15.02
C ILE A 14 -13.26 -11.50 -16.40
N SER A 15 -13.82 -12.38 -17.23
CA SER A 15 -13.42 -12.53 -18.62
C SER A 15 -14.37 -11.76 -19.53
N ILE A 16 -13.84 -10.80 -20.30
CA ILE A 16 -14.64 -9.99 -21.23
C ILE A 16 -14.25 -10.36 -22.66
N ALA A 17 -15.20 -10.93 -23.40
CA ALA A 17 -15.04 -11.24 -24.81
C ALA A 17 -15.67 -10.15 -25.68
N ALA A 18 -14.85 -9.39 -26.41
CA ALA A 18 -15.33 -8.39 -27.36
C ALA A 18 -15.29 -8.94 -28.79
N THR A 19 -16.47 -9.05 -29.42
CA THR A 19 -16.59 -9.41 -30.84
C THR A 19 -16.68 -8.16 -31.72
N LYS A 20 -15.58 -7.76 -32.38
CA LYS A 20 -15.64 -6.75 -33.44
C LYS A 20 -16.23 -7.36 -34.72
N LYS A 21 -17.43 -6.90 -35.14
CA LYS A 21 -18.00 -7.16 -36.47
C LYS A 21 -17.22 -6.35 -37.51
N LYS A 22 -16.30 -6.97 -38.26
CA LYS A 22 -15.78 -6.42 -39.52
C LYS A 22 -15.94 -7.49 -40.61
N LYS A 23 -16.39 -7.08 -41.81
CA LYS A 23 -16.85 -7.92 -42.95
C LYS A 23 -15.86 -8.97 -43.50
N ARG A 24 -14.67 -9.14 -42.93
CA ARG A 24 -13.71 -10.20 -43.31
C ARG A 24 -13.07 -10.78 -42.04
N LYS A 25 -13.30 -12.08 -41.81
CA LYS A 25 -12.77 -12.96 -40.74
C LYS A 25 -12.90 -12.38 -39.31
N LYS A 26 -13.90 -12.88 -38.56
CA LYS A 26 -14.10 -12.60 -37.13
C LYS A 26 -12.88 -13.07 -36.32
N LYS A 27 -11.96 -12.19 -35.94
CA LYS A 27 -11.01 -12.47 -34.85
C LYS A 27 -11.66 -12.06 -33.53
N LYS A 28 -12.00 -13.04 -32.69
CA LYS A 28 -12.43 -12.78 -31.30
C LYS A 28 -11.24 -12.22 -30.52
N VAL A 29 -11.45 -11.11 -29.82
CA VAL A 29 -10.49 -10.53 -28.89
C VAL A 29 -11.04 -10.81 -27.50
N THR A 30 -10.41 -11.74 -26.78
CA THR A 30 -10.81 -12.12 -25.42
C THR A 30 -9.79 -11.55 -24.46
N TRP A 31 -10.22 -10.62 -23.61
CA TRP A 31 -9.40 -10.12 -22.52
C TRP A 31 -9.77 -10.84 -21.23
N THR A 32 -8.77 -11.23 -20.46
CA THR A 32 -8.96 -11.76 -19.12
C THR A 32 -8.56 -10.68 -18.14
N PHE A 33 -9.49 -10.25 -17.29
CA PHE A 33 -9.23 -9.30 -16.23
C PHE A 33 -9.29 -10.00 -14.87
N GLU A 34 -8.27 -9.79 -14.07
CA GLU A 34 -8.20 -10.18 -12.68
C GLU A 34 -8.24 -8.91 -11.86
N GLN A 35 -9.12 -8.88 -10.87
CA GLN A 35 -9.29 -7.75 -9.99
C GLN A 35 -9.18 -8.20 -8.55
N SER A 36 -8.24 -7.61 -7.82
CA SER A 36 -8.06 -7.84 -6.40
C SER A 36 -8.24 -6.52 -5.66
N TYR A 37 -8.86 -6.59 -4.50
CA TYR A 37 -9.06 -5.47 -3.62
C TYR A 37 -8.58 -5.86 -2.24
N LYS A 38 -7.71 -5.03 -1.68
CA LYS A 38 -7.30 -5.13 -0.29
C LYS A 38 -7.68 -3.86 0.44
N LEU A 39 -8.48 -4.01 1.49
CA LEU A 39 -8.79 -2.95 2.45
C LEU A 39 -8.10 -3.30 3.76
N LEU A 40 -7.22 -2.43 4.23
CA LEU A 40 -6.51 -2.58 5.50
C LEU A 40 -6.93 -1.45 6.43
N GLY A 41 -7.48 -1.79 7.58
CA GLY A 41 -7.69 -0.86 8.68
C GLY A 41 -6.71 -1.15 9.81
N THR A 42 -5.95 -0.16 10.24
CA THR A 42 -5.07 -0.26 11.40
C THR A 42 -5.49 0.80 12.41
N VAL A 43 -5.78 0.38 13.62
CA VAL A 43 -6.04 1.27 14.76
C VAL A 43 -4.88 1.12 15.73
N GLN A 44 -4.28 2.25 16.08
CA GLN A 44 -3.24 2.33 17.09
C GLN A 44 -3.79 3.14 18.25
N GLU A 45 -3.71 2.58 19.46
CA GLU A 45 -4.05 3.28 20.69
C GLU A 45 -2.84 3.29 21.62
N GLY A 46 -2.43 4.49 22.00
CA GLY A 46 -1.31 4.77 22.88
C GLY A 46 -1.72 5.77 23.95
N SER A 47 -1.59 5.40 25.22
CA SER A 47 -1.70 6.37 26.31
C SER A 47 -0.38 7.10 26.47
N VAL A 48 -0.40 8.44 26.42
CA VAL A 48 0.78 9.25 26.74
C VAL A 48 1.07 9.13 28.23
N ALA A 49 2.28 8.72 28.59
CA ALA A 49 2.69 8.62 29.98
C ALA A 49 2.76 10.02 30.63
N LYS A 50 2.37 10.12 31.91
CA LYS A 50 2.51 11.37 32.65
C LYS A 50 3.98 11.61 32.95
N GLU A 51 4.60 12.51 32.20
CA GLU A 51 5.98 12.93 32.40
C GLU A 51 6.05 14.36 32.92
N LEU A 52 7.03 14.62 33.79
CA LEU A 52 7.32 15.97 34.31
C LEU A 52 7.78 16.93 33.19
N THR A 53 8.40 16.39 32.14
CA THR A 53 8.94 17.16 31.01
C THR A 53 7.87 17.55 29.99
N ASN A 54 6.79 16.76 29.88
CA ASN A 54 5.69 17.01 28.94
C ASN A 54 4.33 16.73 29.63
N PRO A 55 3.97 17.51 30.65
CA PRO A 55 2.72 17.30 31.38
C PRO A 55 1.54 17.46 30.42
N ASN A 56 0.63 16.49 30.44
CA ASN A 56 -0.57 16.47 29.60
C ASN A 56 -0.30 16.67 28.10
N ASN A 57 0.87 16.23 27.63
CA ASN A 57 1.21 16.22 26.20
C ASN A 57 1.20 17.60 25.51
N GLN A 58 1.40 18.68 26.27
CA GLN A 58 1.29 20.05 25.77
C GLN A 58 2.40 20.45 24.80
N PHE A 59 3.59 19.85 24.94
CA PHE A 59 4.75 20.19 24.10
C PHE A 59 4.84 19.32 22.85
N TYR A 60 4.79 17.99 22.99
CA TYR A 60 4.95 17.08 21.84
C TYR A 60 3.66 16.86 21.03
N GLN A 61 2.47 17.12 21.60
CA GLN A 61 1.16 16.96 20.94
C GLN A 61 1.02 15.59 20.23
N LEU A 62 1.53 14.53 20.86
CA LEU A 62 1.47 13.17 20.32
C LEU A 62 0.01 12.70 20.16
N PRO A 63 -0.33 11.96 19.09
CA PRO A 63 -1.63 11.33 18.95
C PRO A 63 -1.81 10.23 20.00
N GLU A 64 -2.96 10.24 20.68
CA GLU A 64 -3.35 9.16 21.60
C GLU A 64 -3.98 8.00 20.84
N ARG A 65 -4.61 8.31 19.71
CA ARG A 65 -5.22 7.33 18.84
C ARG A 65 -4.99 7.72 17.39
N SER A 66 -4.55 6.76 16.60
CA SER A 66 -4.36 6.92 15.16
C SER A 66 -5.15 5.84 14.43
N VAL A 67 -5.94 6.25 13.44
CA VAL A 67 -6.70 5.34 12.58
C VAL A 67 -6.17 5.48 11.16
N LEU A 68 -5.59 4.41 10.64
CA LEU A 68 -5.11 4.32 9.28
C LEU A 68 -5.99 3.37 8.48
N ILE A 69 -6.64 3.89 7.43
CA ILE A 69 -7.41 3.10 6.46
C ILE A 69 -6.68 3.16 5.13
N GLU A 70 -6.27 2.01 4.62
CA GLU A 70 -5.65 1.88 3.31
C GLU A 70 -6.50 1.06 2.36
N PHE A 71 -6.75 1.62 1.18
CA PHE A 71 -7.41 0.96 0.07
C PHE A 71 -6.41 0.71 -1.06
N ARG A 72 -6.21 -0.57 -1.38
CA ARG A 72 -5.24 -1.06 -2.36
C ARG A 72 -5.93 -1.92 -3.42
N PRO A 73 -6.66 -1.31 -4.37
CA PRO A 73 -7.17 -2.02 -5.54
C PRO A 73 -6.02 -2.41 -6.48
N GLU A 74 -6.18 -3.53 -7.15
CA GLU A 74 -5.28 -4.02 -8.18
C GLU A 74 -6.11 -4.59 -9.33
N ILE A 75 -5.79 -4.14 -10.53
CA ILE A 75 -6.43 -4.57 -11.76
C ILE A 75 -5.34 -5.05 -12.70
N GLN A 76 -5.41 -6.32 -13.07
CA GLN A 76 -4.52 -6.93 -14.07
C GLN A 76 -5.36 -7.38 -15.26
N GLY A 77 -5.02 -6.90 -16.44
CA GLY A 77 -5.60 -7.35 -17.71
C GLY A 77 -4.58 -8.12 -18.52
N SER A 78 -4.97 -9.24 -19.11
CA SER A 78 -4.11 -9.98 -20.04
C SER A 78 -4.80 -10.22 -21.37
N TYR A 79 -4.04 -10.04 -22.45
CA TYR A 79 -4.46 -10.34 -23.81
C TYR A 79 -3.29 -10.86 -24.63
N LYS A 80 -3.28 -12.16 -24.92
CA LYS A 80 -2.21 -12.83 -25.67
C LYS A 80 -0.82 -12.56 -25.07
N ARG A 81 -0.04 -11.67 -25.70
CA ARG A 81 1.33 -11.29 -25.34
C ARG A 81 1.38 -9.95 -24.59
N TYR A 82 0.21 -9.38 -24.28
CA TYR A 82 0.08 -8.08 -23.64
C TYR A 82 -0.48 -8.25 -22.23
N LYS A 83 0.08 -7.48 -21.30
CA LYS A 83 -0.37 -7.36 -19.93
C LYS A 83 -0.59 -5.88 -19.61
N LEU A 84 -1.70 -5.56 -18.98
CA LEU A 84 -2.01 -4.26 -18.42
C LEU A 84 -2.07 -4.42 -16.90
N VAL A 85 -1.42 -3.52 -16.18
CA VAL A 85 -1.44 -3.52 -14.71
C VAL A 85 -1.76 -2.11 -14.23
N LEU A 86 -2.73 -2.01 -13.33
CA LEU A 86 -3.11 -0.78 -12.66
C LEU A 86 -3.24 -1.06 -11.17
N ARG A 87 -2.46 -0.33 -10.35
CA ARG A 87 -2.42 -0.45 -8.90
C ARG A 87 -2.54 0.93 -8.25
N PRO A 88 -3.75 1.52 -8.22
CA PRO A 88 -4.00 2.71 -7.42
C PRO A 88 -3.86 2.38 -5.94
N ARG A 89 -3.44 3.35 -5.14
CA ARG A 89 -3.48 3.26 -3.68
C ARG A 89 -4.07 4.54 -3.12
N ALA A 90 -4.89 4.39 -2.09
CA ALA A 90 -5.39 5.50 -1.30
C ALA A 90 -5.23 5.15 0.18
N SER A 91 -4.87 6.14 0.99
CA SER A 91 -4.75 6.02 2.44
C SER A 91 -5.38 7.24 3.10
N LEU A 92 -6.07 6.97 4.20
CA LEU A 92 -6.62 7.98 5.09
C LEU A 92 -6.03 7.73 6.48
N LEU A 93 -5.37 8.73 7.03
CA LEU A 93 -4.87 8.75 8.40
C LEU A 93 -5.64 9.80 9.20
N ASP A 94 -6.21 9.39 10.31
CA ASP A 94 -6.94 10.24 11.25
C ASP A 94 -6.27 10.15 12.63
N ASP A 95 -5.64 11.23 13.04
CA ASP A 95 -4.88 11.34 14.28
C ASP A 95 -5.66 12.14 15.34
N PHE A 96 -6.06 11.44 16.40
CA PHE A 96 -6.76 12.02 17.53
C PHE A 96 -5.77 12.43 18.62
N ARG A 97 -5.80 13.72 18.99
CA ARG A 97 -4.99 14.33 20.04
C ARG A 97 -5.90 14.94 21.09
N ASN A 98 -5.67 14.61 22.36
CA ASN A 98 -6.40 15.20 23.48
C ASN A 98 -5.48 16.14 24.26
N VAL A 99 -5.32 17.37 23.75
CA VAL A 99 -4.43 18.37 24.37
C VAL A 99 -5.28 19.49 24.98
N PRO A 100 -5.10 19.87 26.26
CA PRO A 100 -5.85 20.98 26.85
C PRO A 100 -5.60 22.29 26.08
N PRO A 101 -6.57 23.21 25.95
CA PRO A 101 -6.32 24.51 25.31
C PRO A 101 -5.29 25.32 26.12
N LEU A 102 -4.19 25.74 25.48
CA LEU A 102 -3.22 26.68 26.05
C LEU A 102 -3.58 28.11 25.64
N ASN A 103 -3.57 29.05 26.58
CA ASN A 103 -3.75 30.49 26.31
C ASN A 103 -2.61 31.29 26.99
N PRO A 104 -1.79 32.03 26.25
CA PRO A 104 -1.75 32.12 24.78
C PRO A 104 -1.20 30.84 24.14
N ALA A 105 -1.80 30.43 23.02
CA ALA A 105 -1.32 29.29 22.24
C ALA A 105 0.00 29.66 21.53
N PRO A 106 1.10 28.91 21.75
CA PRO A 106 2.33 29.14 21.00
C PRO A 106 2.13 28.85 19.51
N PRO A 107 2.90 29.47 18.60
CA PRO A 107 2.82 29.21 17.18
C PRO A 107 3.07 27.72 16.88
N GLY A 108 2.16 27.08 16.14
CA GLY A 108 2.17 25.64 15.87
C GLY A 108 1.39 24.77 16.87
N TYR A 109 0.73 25.37 17.87
CA TYR A 109 -0.20 24.67 18.76
C TYR A 109 -1.51 24.36 18.04
N GLN A 110 -1.79 23.07 17.80
CA GLN A 110 -3.08 22.64 17.27
C GLN A 110 -4.09 22.54 18.42
N SER A 111 -5.25 23.19 18.27
CA SER A 111 -6.31 23.12 19.27
C SER A 111 -6.86 21.70 19.35
N PRO A 112 -7.38 21.21 20.49
CA PRO A 112 -8.08 19.92 20.56
C PRO A 112 -9.29 19.80 19.61
N LYS A 113 -9.73 20.90 18.97
CA LYS A 113 -10.74 20.88 17.90
C LYS A 113 -10.17 20.65 16.50
N ASP A 114 -8.86 20.78 16.33
CA ASP A 114 -8.17 20.60 15.06
C ASP A 114 -7.70 19.14 14.98
N GLN A 115 -8.64 18.25 14.63
CA GLN A 115 -8.29 16.88 14.24
C GLN A 115 -7.52 16.92 12.92
N ASP A 116 -6.35 16.29 12.89
CA ASP A 116 -5.51 16.25 11.70
C ASP A 116 -5.90 15.02 10.87
N ILE A 117 -6.72 15.25 9.86
CA ILE A 117 -7.12 14.21 8.90
C ILE A 117 -6.25 14.38 7.66
N THR A 118 -5.32 13.45 7.46
CA THR A 118 -4.46 13.41 6.28
C THR A 118 -5.00 12.37 5.29
N SER A 119 -5.32 12.80 4.07
CA SER A 119 -5.73 11.92 2.99
C SER A 119 -4.72 11.96 1.84
N GLU A 120 -4.25 10.79 1.43
CA GLU A 120 -3.34 10.66 0.29
C GLU A 120 -3.88 9.65 -0.72
N ALA A 121 -3.82 10.02 -1.99
CA ALA A 121 -4.15 9.13 -3.10
C ALA A 121 -3.04 9.23 -4.14
N TYR A 122 -2.48 8.08 -4.52
CA TYR A 122 -1.40 8.02 -5.49
C TYR A 122 -1.51 6.77 -6.35
N LEU A 123 -0.92 6.87 -7.53
CA LEU A 123 -0.87 5.77 -8.48
C LEU A 123 0.52 5.14 -8.38
N ASN A 124 0.61 3.93 -7.84
CA ASN A 124 1.91 3.28 -7.61
C ASN A 124 2.46 2.66 -8.90
N GLU A 125 1.61 1.92 -9.62
CA GLU A 125 1.96 1.29 -10.88
C GLU A 125 0.80 1.41 -11.86
N ALA A 126 1.12 1.79 -13.08
CA ALA A 126 0.22 1.88 -14.22
C ALA A 126 1.02 1.66 -15.50
N TYR A 127 1.07 0.42 -15.97
CA TYR A 127 1.88 0.08 -17.15
C TYR A 127 1.22 -0.94 -18.05
N ILE A 128 1.66 -0.92 -19.31
CA ILE A 128 1.35 -1.93 -20.32
C ILE A 128 2.65 -2.60 -20.71
N ALA A 129 2.71 -3.92 -20.57
CA ALA A 129 3.82 -4.75 -20.99
C ALA A 129 3.43 -5.59 -22.20
N GLY A 130 4.37 -5.79 -23.13
CA GLY A 130 4.16 -6.60 -24.32
C GLY A 130 5.39 -7.44 -24.67
N THR A 131 5.18 -8.71 -25.04
CA THR A 131 6.22 -9.65 -25.45
C THR A 131 6.03 -10.15 -26.89
N PRO A 132 6.28 -9.31 -27.91
CA PRO A 132 5.91 -9.60 -29.30
C PRO A 132 6.64 -10.81 -29.89
N SER A 133 7.86 -11.16 -29.48
CA SER A 133 8.64 -12.26 -30.07
C SER A 133 9.38 -13.15 -29.07
N GLY A 134 9.04 -13.08 -27.78
CA GLY A 134 9.72 -13.84 -26.70
C GLY A 134 11.15 -13.40 -26.40
N LYS A 135 11.83 -12.77 -27.37
CA LYS A 135 13.17 -12.18 -27.22
C LYS A 135 13.15 -10.72 -26.75
N TRP A 136 12.03 -10.03 -26.98
CA TRP A 136 11.87 -8.63 -26.64
C TRP A 136 10.66 -8.47 -25.72
N GLN A 137 10.86 -7.68 -24.66
CA GLN A 137 9.81 -7.18 -23.80
C GLN A 137 9.91 -5.66 -23.79
N TYR A 138 8.78 -5.00 -24.04
CA TYR A 138 8.66 -3.57 -23.78
C TYR A 138 7.68 -3.37 -22.65
N VAL A 139 7.94 -2.36 -21.84
CA VAL A 139 7.01 -1.86 -20.84
C VAL A 139 6.88 -0.36 -21.04
N PHE A 140 5.65 0.12 -21.04
CA PHE A 140 5.33 1.52 -21.17
C PHE A 140 4.40 1.95 -20.04
N GLY A 141 4.78 2.99 -19.30
CA GLY A 141 4.00 3.57 -18.22
C GLY A 141 4.79 3.73 -16.94
N LEU A 142 4.05 3.95 -15.85
CA LEU A 142 4.59 4.08 -14.51
C LEU A 142 4.80 2.69 -13.93
N GLN A 143 6.06 2.29 -13.78
CA GLN A 143 6.40 1.06 -13.11
C GLN A 143 7.51 1.35 -12.10
N ASN A 144 7.33 0.84 -10.88
CA ASN A 144 8.39 0.85 -9.90
C ASN A 144 9.38 -0.26 -10.27
N PHE A 145 10.41 0.10 -11.02
CA PHE A 145 11.55 -0.80 -11.21
C PHE A 145 12.38 -0.75 -9.94
N GLN A 146 12.46 -1.85 -9.22
CA GLN A 146 13.52 -2.06 -8.23
C GLN A 146 14.71 -2.66 -8.98
N TRP A 147 15.80 -1.91 -9.09
CA TRP A 147 17.04 -2.34 -9.73
C TRP A 147 18.18 -2.04 -8.76
N GLY A 148 19.02 -3.05 -8.50
CA GLY A 148 20.20 -2.94 -7.62
C GLY A 148 20.22 -3.91 -6.43
N PRO A 149 21.26 -3.85 -5.58
CA PRO A 149 21.45 -4.78 -4.45
C PRO A 149 20.34 -4.71 -3.39
N ALA A 150 19.49 -3.68 -3.41
CA ALA A 150 18.28 -3.63 -2.58
C ALA A 150 17.25 -4.72 -2.94
N GLU A 151 17.25 -5.27 -4.17
CA GLU A 151 16.47 -6.47 -4.48
C GLU A 151 16.97 -7.69 -3.68
N LEU A 152 18.28 -7.79 -3.43
CA LEU A 152 18.86 -8.85 -2.59
C LEU A 152 18.44 -8.72 -1.12
N ALA A 153 18.00 -7.54 -0.69
CA ALA A 153 17.51 -7.25 0.67
C ALA A 153 15.98 -7.26 0.79
N SER A 154 15.24 -7.43 -0.31
CA SER A 154 13.79 -7.50 -0.28
C SER A 154 13.32 -8.80 0.39
N PRO A 155 12.40 -8.76 1.36
CA PRO A 155 11.82 -9.97 1.98
C PRO A 155 11.02 -10.84 0.98
N SER A 156 10.85 -10.35 -0.24
CA SER A 156 10.25 -11.08 -1.36
C SER A 156 11.28 -11.91 -2.15
N ASN A 157 12.58 -11.75 -1.89
CA ASN A 157 13.64 -12.40 -2.64
C ASN A 157 13.73 -13.90 -2.24
N PRO A 158 13.73 -14.82 -3.23
CA PRO A 158 13.92 -16.25 -2.98
C PRO A 158 15.15 -16.59 -2.14
N ILE A 159 16.24 -15.80 -2.24
CA ILE A 159 17.49 -16.01 -1.51
C ILE A 159 17.26 -16.02 0.02
N PHE A 160 16.34 -15.21 0.56
CA PHE A 160 16.02 -15.24 1.99
C PHE A 160 15.16 -16.41 2.42
N ARG A 161 14.41 -17.02 1.50
CA ARG A 161 13.59 -18.20 1.80
C ARG A 161 14.41 -19.49 1.83
N GLU A 162 15.55 -19.48 1.13
CA GLU A 162 16.45 -20.63 1.01
C GLU A 162 17.65 -20.57 1.96
N MET A 163 17.78 -19.53 2.80
CA MET A 163 18.81 -19.53 3.83
C MET A 163 18.53 -20.66 4.83
N PRO A 164 19.42 -21.66 4.95
CA PRO A 164 19.25 -22.71 5.93
C PRO A 164 19.23 -22.08 7.33
N PRO A 165 18.41 -22.59 8.26
CA PRO A 165 18.36 -22.07 9.61
C PRO A 165 19.76 -22.09 10.22
N ILE A 166 20.18 -20.96 10.79
CA ILE A 166 21.47 -20.84 11.48
C ILE A 166 21.54 -21.96 12.52
N PRO A 167 22.55 -22.84 12.46
CA PRO A 167 22.72 -23.92 13.42
C PRO A 167 22.70 -23.36 14.84
N SER A 168 21.99 -24.04 15.75
CA SER A 168 21.88 -23.62 17.15
C SER A 168 23.23 -23.46 17.86
N SER A 169 24.29 -24.06 17.32
CA SER A 169 25.67 -23.96 17.82
C SER A 169 26.35 -22.60 17.60
N GLU A 170 25.81 -21.73 16.74
CA GLU A 170 26.38 -20.39 16.47
C GLU A 170 25.62 -19.23 17.12
N ARG A 171 24.49 -19.51 17.80
CA ARG A 171 23.82 -18.49 18.63
C ARG A 171 24.65 -18.28 19.90
N ARG A 172 25.55 -17.29 19.87
CA ARG A 172 26.16 -16.81 21.12
C ARG A 172 25.07 -16.19 22.01
N PRO A 173 25.13 -16.41 23.34
CA PRO A 173 24.14 -15.95 24.29
C PRO A 173 24.07 -14.42 24.39
#